data_AF-A0AA87AVE5-F1
#
_entry.id   AF-A0AA87AVE5-F1
#
_cell.length_a   1.000
_cell.length_b   1.000
_cell.length_c   1.000
_cell.angle_alpha   90.00
_cell.angle_beta   90.00
_cell.angle_gamma   90.00
#
_symmetry.space_group_name_H-M   'P 1'
#
loop_
_entity.id
_entity.type
_entity.pdbx_description
1 polymer ?
#
loop_
_entity_poly.entity_id
_entity_poly.type
_entity_poly.pdbx_seq_one_letter_code
_entity_poly.pdbx_strand_id
1 'polypeptide(L)' 'MNRQKLQIAVLEARRFIARAEALPTPEPYDCGYSTLMRDNFPREQGAIKRASMDLTRALADLRRPER' A
#
# COMPACT_ATOMS: atom_id res chain seq x y z
N MET A 1 -22.13 0.98 -13.72
CA MET A 1 -20.88 0.71 -12.97
C MET A 1 -20.41 -0.64 -13.43
N ASN A 2 -19.26 -0.66 -14.09
CA ASN A 2 -18.80 -1.83 -14.81
C ASN A 2 -18.25 -2.89 -13.83
N ARG A 3 -18.74 -4.14 -13.92
CA ARG A 3 -18.33 -5.24 -13.02
C ARG A 3 -16.85 -5.61 -13.14
N GLN A 4 -16.27 -5.53 -14.34
CA GLN A 4 -14.84 -5.80 -14.54
C GLN A 4 -13.99 -4.73 -13.85
N LYS A 5 -14.37 -3.45 -13.98
CA LYS A 5 -13.70 -2.36 -13.27
C LYS A 5 -13.78 -2.52 -11.75
N LEU A 6 -14.93 -3.00 -11.25
CA LEU A 6 -15.09 -3.29 -9.82
C LEU A 6 -14.15 -4.40 -9.36
N GLN A 7 -14.04 -5.49 -10.12
CA GLN A 7 -13.12 -6.59 -9.82
C GLN A 7 -11.66 -6.12 -9.78
N ILE A 8 -11.25 -5.26 -10.71
CA ILE A 8 -9.90 -4.67 -10.73
C ILE A 8 -9.66 -3.84 -9.46
N ALA A 9 -10.61 -2.98 -9.08
CA ALA A 9 -10.49 -2.18 -7.86
C ALA A 9 -10.39 -3.06 -6.60
N VAL A 10 -11.15 -4.17 -6.52
CA VAL A 10 -11.06 -5.13 -5.41
C VAL A 10 -9.70 -5.82 -5.37
N LEU A 11 -9.14 -6.19 -6.51
CA LEU A 11 -7.81 -6.81 -6.59
C LEU A 11 -6.72 -5.85 -6.10
N GLU A 12 -6.72 -4.60 -6.55
CA GLU A 12 -5.75 -3.60 -6.08
C GLU A 12 -5.95 -3.26 -4.60
N ALA A 13 -7.19 -3.26 -4.10
CA ALA A 13 -7.47 -3.06 -2.68
C ALA A 13 -6.86 -4.18 -1.82
N ARG A 14 -7.05 -5.44 -2.22
CA ARG A 14 -6.43 -6.59 -1.54
C ARG A 14 -4.91 -6.51 -1.58
N ARG A 15 -4.34 -6.10 -2.72
CA ARG A 15 -2.89 -5.93 -2.87
C ARG A 15 -2.35 -4.83 -1.96
N PHE A 16 -3.05 -3.70 -1.84
CA PHE A 16 -2.69 -2.62 -0.91
C PHE A 16 -2.73 -3.11 0.54
N ILE A 17 -3.84 -3.74 0.96
CA ILE A 17 -4.00 -4.26 2.33
C ILE A 17 -2.89 -5.25 2.66
N ALA A 18 -2.64 -6.24 1.81
CA ALA A 18 -1.59 -7.23 2.03
C ALA A 18 -0.19 -6.60 2.18
N ARG A 19 0.09 -5.50 1.49
CA ARG A 19 1.37 -4.78 1.62
C ARG A 19 1.44 -3.95 2.89
N ALA A 20 0.33 -3.34 3.30
CA ALA A 20 0.25 -2.58 4.54
C ALA A 20 0.41 -3.49 5.76
N GLU A 21 -0.23 -4.66 5.75
CA GLU A 21 -0.13 -5.67 6.81
C GLU A 21 1.26 -6.32 6.87
N ALA A 22 1.97 -6.39 5.75
CA ALA A 22 3.34 -6.90 5.69
C ALA A 22 4.41 -5.87 6.04
N LEU A 23 4.05 -4.63 6.39
CA LEU A 23 5.02 -3.63 6.84
C LEU A 23 5.62 -4.07 8.17
N PRO A 24 6.95 -4.24 8.29
CA PRO A 24 7.55 -4.67 9.54
C PRO A 24 7.26 -3.67 10.66
N THR A 25 7.06 -4.18 11.87
CA THR A 25 6.94 -3.35 13.07
C THR A 25 8.29 -2.69 13.34
N PRO A 26 8.34 -1.38 13.63
CA PRO A 26 9.57 -0.74 14.07
C PRO A 26 10.14 -1.40 15.32
N GLU A 27 11.43 -1.71 15.30
CA GLU A 27 12.13 -2.34 16.42
C GLU A 27 13.18 -1.38 17.01
N PRO A 28 13.30 -1.29 18.34
CA PRO A 28 14.35 -0.51 18.97
C PRO A 28 15.72 -1.14 18.71
N TYR A 29 16.74 -0.31 18.52
CA TYR A 29 18.13 -0.75 18.52
C TYR A 29 19.00 0.25 19.28
N ASP A 30 20.02 -0.28 19.96
CA ASP A 30 21.00 0.53 20.69
C ASP A 30 22.20 0.83 19.80
N CYS A 31 22.64 2.09 19.77
CA CYS A 31 23.87 2.52 19.08
C CYS A 31 24.97 2.96 20.05
N GLY A 32 24.85 2.65 21.34
CA GLY A 32 25.85 2.87 22.39
C GLY A 32 25.78 4.23 23.09
N TYR A 33 25.01 5.18 22.55
CA TYR A 33 24.76 6.49 23.15
C TYR A 33 23.28 6.89 23.15
N SER A 34 22.43 6.17 22.41
CA SER A 34 20.98 6.33 22.42
C SER A 34 20.28 5.08 21.90
N THR A 35 19.00 4.95 22.25
CA THR A 35 18.10 3.98 21.63
C THR A 35 17.38 4.65 20.47
N LEU A 36 17.52 4.08 19.27
CA LEU A 36 16.85 4.53 18.04
C LEU A 36 15.82 3.47 17.60
N MET A 37 14.94 3.85 16.67
CA MET A 37 13.96 2.93 16.08
C MET A 37 14.39 2.55 14.67
N ARG A 38 14.38 1.26 14.36
CA ARG A 38 14.50 0.75 13.00
C ARG A 38 13.12 0.81 12.35
N ASP A 39 12.74 1.99 11.88
CA ASP A 39 11.44 2.29 11.27
C ASP A 39 11.53 2.57 9.75
N ASN A 40 12.75 2.68 9.22
CA ASN A 40 13.00 2.98 7.82
C ASN A 40 13.02 1.69 6.97
N PHE A 41 11.90 1.40 6.33
CA PHE A 41 11.71 0.26 5.42
C PHE A 41 11.48 0.76 3.98
N PRO A 42 12.49 1.30 3.29
CA PRO A 42 12.29 2.05 2.05
C PRO A 42 11.69 1.19 0.93
N ARG A 43 12.03 -0.10 0.88
CA ARG A 43 11.49 -1.04 -0.11
C ARG A 43 10.00 -1.31 0.14
N GLU A 44 9.64 -1.62 1.37
CA GLU A 44 8.28 -1.97 1.80
C GLU A 44 7.37 -0.74 1.71
N GLN A 45 7.80 0.38 2.28
CA GLN A 45 7.09 1.65 2.20
C GLN A 45 6.90 2.11 0.74
N GLY A 46 7.92 1.96 -0.11
CA GLY A 46 7.81 2.25 -1.54
C GLY A 46 6.84 1.34 -2.28
N ALA A 47 6.75 0.06 -1.89
CA ALA A 47 5.77 -0.87 -2.43
C ALA A 47 4.33 -0.52 -2.00
N ILE A 48 4.12 -0.15 -0.73
CA ILE A 48 2.82 0.30 -0.20
C ILE A 48 2.36 1.57 -0.91
N LYS A 49 3.24 2.58 -1.05
CA LYS A 49 2.93 3.83 -1.77
C LYS A 49 2.49 3.56 -3.20
N ARG A 50 3.19 2.68 -3.92
CA ARG A 50 2.81 2.26 -5.28
C ARG A 50 1.45 1.57 -5.31
N ALA A 51 1.21 0.60 -4.42
CA ALA A 51 -0.09 -0.09 -4.35
C ALA A 51 -1.25 0.87 -4.01
N SER A 52 -1.02 1.89 -3.19
CA SER A 52 -2.00 2.94 -2.90
C SER A 52 -2.32 3.78 -4.15
N MET A 53 -1.31 4.14 -4.94
CA MET A 53 -1.53 4.85 -6.22
C MET A 53 -2.26 3.98 -7.24
N ASP A 54 -1.92 2.69 -7.35
CA ASP A 54 -2.62 1.74 -8.23
C ASP A 54 -4.10 1.61 -7.85
N LEU A 55 -4.39 1.48 -6.55
CA LEU A 55 -5.76 1.44 -6.03
C LEU A 55 -6.54 2.73 -6.34
N THR A 56 -5.95 3.90 -6.11
CA THR A 56 -6.63 5.18 -6.39
C THR A 56 -6.93 5.33 -7.88
N ARG A 57 -6.04 4.87 -8.76
CA ARG A 57 -6.28 4.81 -10.22
C ARG A 57 -7.44 3.88 -10.55
N ALA A 58 -7.46 2.66 -10.02
CA ALA A 58 -8.54 1.70 -10.26
C ALA A 58 -9.90 2.21 -9.77
N LEU A 59 -9.94 2.88 -8.60
CA LEU A 59 -11.15 3.52 -8.08
C LEU A 59 -11.60 4.70 -8.94
N ALA A 60 -10.66 5.49 -9.47
CA ALA A 60 -10.99 6.56 -10.41
C ALA A 60 -11.61 5.99 -11.70
N ASP A 61 -11.04 4.92 -12.25
CA ASP A 61 -11.58 4.27 -13.45
C ASP A 61 -12.96 3.63 -13.22
N LEU A 62 -13.20 3.05 -12.04
CA LEU A 62 -14.50 2.52 -11.63
C LEU A 62 -15.60 3.61 -11.61
N ARG A 63 -15.26 4.82 -11.16
CA ARG A 63 -16.17 5.97 -11.11
C ARG A 63 -16.49 6.57 -12.47
N ARG A 64 -15.67 6.30 -13.49
CA ARG A 64 -15.91 6.83 -14.84
C ARG A 64 -17.15 6.19 -15.47
N PRO A 65 -18.06 6.99 -16.07
CA PRO A 65 -19.18 6.47 -16.85
C PRO A 65 -18.72 5.48 -17.91
N GLU A 66 -19.56 4.51 -18.23
CA GLU A 66 -19.35 3.64 -19.39
C GLU A 66 -19.55 4.50 -20.65
N ARG A 67 -18.56 4.48 -21.54
CA ARG A 67 -18.67 5.10 -22.87
C ARG A 67 -19.33 4.13 -23.81
#